data_AF-K0TLM0-F1
#
_entry.id   AF-K0TLM0-F1
#
_cell.length_a   1.000
_cell.length_b   1.000
_cell.length_c   1.000
_cell.angle_alpha   90.00
_cell.angle_beta   90.00
_cell.angle_gamma   90.00
#
_symmetry.space_group_name_H-M   'P 1'
#
loop_
_entity.id
_entity.type
_entity.pdbx_description
1 polymer ?
#
loop_
_entity_poly.entity_id
_entity_poly.type
_entity_poly.pdbx_seq_one_letter_code
_entity_poly.pdbx_strand_id
1 'polypeptide(L)'
;MADNGRAKRLKSSQGGDLSRLDSDLITQVASFVGTSRELLDLALTCKSFGWQQSGSALNWSLAEEVARQAVCSGLHDIEGVRITLPQYARGRTTWLSILHESEDPLKFDMLLGRGIEHENSRRNSVRMTLRGSSTAIAGNYVMETGIHYAEFRVSRYSIIGVVRPMPNLDPARFSNESFSFFRRNSYDDFLAASTAGWGDGNVHVCIYVTNGGEMGWTNWDDVESLVDW
;
A
#
# COMPACT_ATOMS: atom_id res chain seq x y z
N MET A 1 3.11 44.36 -55.34
CA MET A 1 2.62 44.72 -54.00
C MET A 1 1.74 43.57 -53.54
N ALA A 2 2.26 42.72 -52.65
CA ALA A 2 1.53 41.58 -52.11
C ALA A 2 0.89 41.99 -50.78
N ASP A 3 -0.43 41.78 -50.68
CA ASP A 3 -1.25 42.05 -49.51
C ASP A 3 -1.03 40.96 -48.45
N ASN A 4 -0.68 41.37 -47.24
CA ASN A 4 -0.23 40.49 -46.16
C ASN A 4 -1.42 40.16 -45.25
N GLY A 5 -2.09 39.04 -45.55
CA GLY A 5 -3.21 38.51 -44.78
C GLY A 5 -2.83 38.14 -43.34
N ARG A 6 -3.21 39.01 -42.40
CA ARG A 6 -3.05 38.81 -40.95
C ARG A 6 -3.95 37.66 -40.47
N ALA A 7 -3.36 36.48 -40.25
CA ALA A 7 -4.07 35.33 -39.70
C ALA A 7 -4.67 35.67 -38.32
N LYS A 8 -6.01 35.70 -38.24
CA LYS A 8 -6.74 35.82 -36.97
C LYS A 8 -6.61 34.50 -36.21
N ARG A 9 -5.95 34.55 -35.05
CA ARG A 9 -5.92 33.45 -34.08
C ARG A 9 -7.34 33.21 -33.57
N LEU A 10 -7.98 32.14 -34.04
CA LEU A 10 -9.27 31.66 -33.53
C LEU A 10 -9.07 31.24 -32.06
N LYS A 11 -9.62 32.04 -31.14
CA LYS A 11 -9.80 31.61 -29.75
C LYS A 11 -10.92 30.56 -29.75
N SER A 12 -10.55 29.28 -29.68
CA SER A 12 -11.48 28.23 -29.26
C SER A 12 -11.86 28.52 -27.81
N SER A 13 -13.13 28.84 -27.58
CA SER A 13 -13.73 29.08 -26.26
C SER A 13 -14.54 27.88 -25.79
N GLN A 14 -14.35 26.69 -26.38
CA GLN A 14 -14.97 25.47 -25.90
C GLN A 14 -14.15 24.90 -24.74
N GLY A 15 -14.33 25.50 -23.56
CA GLY A 15 -14.18 24.74 -22.32
C GLY A 15 -15.29 23.70 -22.30
N GLY A 16 -14.99 22.50 -22.81
CA GLY A 16 -15.93 21.39 -22.79
C GLY A 16 -16.34 21.08 -21.35
N ASP A 17 -17.65 21.11 -21.11
CA ASP A 17 -18.24 20.75 -19.83
C ASP A 17 -18.16 19.22 -19.67
N LEU A 18 -17.18 18.78 -18.88
CA LEU A 18 -16.91 17.37 -18.60
C LEU A 18 -17.77 16.81 -17.46
N SER A 19 -18.69 17.62 -16.90
CA SER A 19 -19.68 17.14 -15.92
C SER A 19 -20.65 16.10 -16.48
N ARG A 20 -20.61 15.86 -17.79
CA ARG A 20 -21.41 14.87 -18.53
C ARG A 20 -20.66 13.60 -18.89
N LEU A 21 -19.41 13.43 -18.46
CA LEU A 21 -18.67 12.20 -18.73
C LEU A 21 -19.32 11.03 -17.97
N ASP A 22 -19.86 10.09 -18.73
CA ASP A 22 -20.44 8.86 -18.22
C ASP A 22 -19.36 7.99 -17.56
N SER A 23 -19.75 7.17 -16.57
CA SER A 23 -18.84 6.26 -15.86
C SER A 23 -18.12 5.32 -16.83
N ASP A 24 -18.79 4.93 -17.92
CA ASP A 24 -18.23 4.08 -18.97
C ASP A 24 -17.10 4.79 -19.75
N LEU A 25 -17.26 6.09 -20.01
CA LEU A 25 -16.25 6.89 -20.69
C LEU A 25 -15.06 7.20 -19.76
N ILE A 26 -15.32 7.39 -18.46
CA ILE A 26 -14.27 7.53 -17.44
C ILE A 26 -13.48 6.22 -17.30
N THR A 27 -14.17 5.08 -17.27
CA THR A 27 -13.55 3.74 -17.26
C THR A 27 -12.72 3.51 -18.52
N GLN A 28 -13.23 3.93 -19.68
CA GLN A 28 -12.49 3.87 -20.94
C GLN A 28 -11.22 4.74 -20.88
N VAL A 29 -11.32 5.98 -20.39
CA VAL A 29 -10.14 6.83 -20.17
C VAL A 29 -9.16 6.19 -19.17
N ALA A 30 -9.66 5.64 -18.06
CA ALA A 30 -8.87 4.94 -17.05
C ALA A 30 -8.05 3.80 -17.67
N SER A 31 -8.66 3.01 -18.57
CA SER A 31 -7.97 1.92 -19.26
C SER A 31 -6.84 2.36 -20.20
N PHE A 32 -6.81 3.63 -20.62
CA PHE A 32 -5.74 4.19 -21.46
C PHE A 32 -4.67 4.92 -20.66
N VAL A 33 -4.94 5.33 -19.42
CA VAL A 33 -3.96 6.00 -18.57
C VAL A 33 -3.24 4.93 -17.76
N GLY A 34 -2.02 4.59 -18.15
CA GLY A 34 -1.33 3.39 -17.71
C GLY A 34 -0.85 3.43 -16.26
N THR A 35 -0.49 4.60 -15.73
CA THR A 35 -0.04 4.77 -14.34
C THR A 35 -0.59 6.03 -13.67
N SER A 36 -0.59 6.06 -12.34
CA SER A 36 -0.86 7.23 -11.50
C SER A 36 -0.01 8.43 -11.90
N ARG A 37 1.24 8.19 -12.33
CA ARG A 37 2.16 9.22 -12.79
C ARG A 37 1.68 9.87 -14.08
N GLU A 38 1.28 9.07 -15.05
CA GLU A 38 0.71 9.57 -16.31
C GLU A 38 -0.60 10.33 -16.08
N LEU A 39 -1.43 9.85 -15.14
CA LEU A 39 -2.67 10.51 -14.76
C LEU A 39 -2.41 11.86 -14.06
N LEU A 40 -1.39 11.92 -13.21
CA LEU A 40 -0.94 13.15 -12.57
C LEU A 40 -0.40 14.14 -13.60
N ASP A 41 0.46 13.70 -14.52
CA ASP A 41 1.01 14.56 -15.58
C ASP A 41 -0.10 15.12 -16.48
N LEU A 42 -1.12 14.32 -16.77
CA LEU A 42 -2.30 14.77 -17.52
C LEU A 42 -3.12 15.80 -16.73
N ALA A 43 -3.31 15.59 -15.42
CA ALA A 43 -3.98 16.57 -14.55
C ALA A 43 -3.24 17.91 -14.50
N LEU A 44 -1.90 17.88 -14.49
CA LEU A 44 -1.05 19.07 -14.45
C LEU A 44 -1.00 19.82 -15.79
N THR A 45 -1.08 19.11 -16.92
CA THR A 45 -0.95 19.69 -18.26
C THR A 45 -2.30 20.00 -18.93
N CYS A 46 -3.38 19.37 -18.48
CA CYS A 46 -4.73 19.54 -19.04
C CYS A 46 -5.72 20.01 -17.98
N LYS A 47 -6.19 21.26 -18.12
CA LYS A 47 -7.16 21.87 -17.20
C LYS A 47 -8.40 21.00 -16.99
N SER A 48 -8.89 20.37 -18.06
CA SER A 48 -10.04 19.46 -18.01
C SER A 48 -9.86 18.27 -17.06
N PHE A 49 -8.63 17.79 -16.88
CA PHE A 49 -8.32 16.66 -16.00
C PHE A 49 -8.02 17.07 -14.56
N GLY A 50 -7.32 18.20 -14.38
CA GLY A 50 -6.93 18.70 -13.05
C GLY A 50 -7.97 19.59 -12.37
N TRP A 51 -8.94 20.13 -13.10
CA TRP A 51 -9.95 21.04 -12.54
C TRP A 51 -11.04 20.28 -11.77
N GLN A 52 -11.35 20.75 -10.56
CA GLN A 52 -12.44 20.20 -9.74
C GLN A 52 -13.79 20.51 -10.39
N GLN A 53 -14.59 19.47 -10.66
CA GLN A 53 -15.90 19.67 -11.25
C GLN A 53 -16.89 20.20 -10.20
N SER A 54 -17.32 21.45 -10.35
CA SER A 54 -18.37 22.04 -9.52
C SER A 54 -19.72 21.44 -9.92
N GLY A 55 -20.15 20.38 -9.25
CA GLY A 55 -21.45 19.75 -9.52
C GLY A 55 -21.58 18.29 -9.07
N SER A 56 -20.48 17.57 -8.84
CA SER A 56 -20.55 16.24 -8.21
C SER A 56 -20.57 16.38 -6.69
N ALA A 57 -21.25 15.47 -5.98
CA ALA A 57 -21.35 15.50 -4.51
C ALA A 57 -19.99 15.47 -3.78
N LEU A 58 -18.89 15.20 -4.50
CA LEU A 58 -17.55 15.00 -3.96
C LEU A 58 -16.51 16.05 -4.43
N ASN A 59 -16.84 16.98 -5.35
CA ASN A 59 -15.94 18.05 -5.84
C ASN A 59 -14.54 17.56 -6.31
N TRP A 60 -14.45 16.39 -6.95
CA TRP A 60 -13.19 15.85 -7.43
C TRP A 60 -12.82 16.33 -8.84
N SER A 61 -11.52 16.28 -9.16
CA SER A 61 -11.05 16.41 -10.54
C SER A 61 -11.30 15.10 -11.30
N LEU A 62 -11.27 15.15 -12.63
CA LEU A 62 -11.44 13.93 -13.44
C LEU A 62 -10.30 12.93 -13.17
N ALA A 63 -9.08 13.41 -12.93
CA ALA A 63 -7.95 12.56 -12.57
C ALA A 63 -8.15 11.84 -11.24
N GLU A 64 -8.73 12.52 -10.24
CA GLU A 64 -9.08 11.92 -8.95
C GLU A 64 -10.17 10.85 -9.09
N GLU A 65 -11.19 11.11 -9.91
CA GLU A 65 -12.27 10.13 -10.15
C GLU A 65 -11.78 8.91 -10.94
N VAL A 66 -10.93 9.10 -11.95
CA VAL A 66 -10.28 8.00 -12.68
C VAL A 66 -9.41 7.17 -11.72
N ALA A 67 -8.60 7.82 -10.88
CA ALA A 67 -7.76 7.13 -9.91
C ALA A 67 -8.59 6.31 -8.91
N ARG A 68 -9.69 6.89 -8.42
CA ARG A 68 -10.64 6.18 -7.57
C ARG A 68 -11.19 4.95 -8.26
N GLN A 69 -11.66 5.08 -9.50
CA GLN A 69 -12.24 3.96 -10.23
C GLN A 69 -11.20 2.87 -10.50
N ALA A 70 -9.97 3.24 -10.87
CA ALA A 70 -8.88 2.28 -11.05
C ALA A 70 -8.60 1.51 -9.76
N VAL A 71 -8.40 2.22 -8.64
CA VAL A 71 -8.21 1.63 -7.31
C VAL A 71 -9.39 0.73 -6.94
N CYS A 72 -10.62 1.23 -7.02
CA CYS A 72 -11.82 0.46 -6.69
C CYS A 72 -12.02 -0.75 -7.60
N SER A 73 -11.75 -0.65 -8.91
CA SER A 73 -11.88 -1.77 -9.84
C SER A 73 -10.91 -2.90 -9.56
N GLY A 74 -9.67 -2.58 -9.17
CA GLY A 74 -8.70 -3.59 -8.71
C GLY A 74 -9.10 -4.21 -7.37
N LEU A 75 -9.74 -3.44 -6.50
CA LEU A 75 -10.24 -3.88 -5.18
C LEU A 75 -11.58 -4.62 -5.24
N HIS A 76 -12.37 -4.42 -6.29
CA HIS A 76 -13.71 -5.01 -6.42
C HIS A 76 -13.69 -6.52 -6.70
N ASP A 77 -12.52 -7.09 -7.00
CA ASP A 77 -12.30 -8.54 -6.99
C ASP A 77 -12.18 -9.13 -5.56
N ILE A 78 -12.20 -8.28 -4.52
CA ILE A 78 -11.99 -8.70 -3.12
C ILE A 78 -13.19 -8.29 -2.25
N GLU A 79 -14.03 -9.26 -1.97
CA GLU A 79 -15.20 -9.14 -1.09
C GLU A 79 -14.73 -8.89 0.36
N GLY A 80 -14.74 -7.62 0.79
CA GLY A 80 -14.41 -7.22 2.16
C GLY A 80 -13.73 -5.85 2.30
N VAL A 81 -12.97 -5.40 1.29
CA VAL A 81 -12.22 -4.12 1.33
C VAL A 81 -13.12 -2.89 1.05
N ARG A 82 -14.40 -3.12 0.74
CA ARG A 82 -15.40 -2.10 0.35
C ARG A 82 -15.62 -0.97 1.39
N ILE A 83 -15.19 -1.15 2.65
CA ILE A 83 -15.67 -0.33 3.77
C ILE A 83 -14.65 0.66 4.34
N THR A 84 -13.34 0.50 4.05
CA THR A 84 -12.29 1.32 4.70
C THR A 84 -11.82 2.48 3.83
N LEU A 85 -11.51 2.26 2.55
CA LEU A 85 -10.94 3.29 1.65
C LEU A 85 -11.78 4.57 1.44
N PRO A 86 -13.13 4.54 1.40
CA PRO A 86 -13.92 5.76 1.25
C PRO A 86 -13.70 6.77 2.38
N GLN A 87 -13.29 6.30 3.57
CA GLN A 87 -12.99 7.16 4.72
C GLN A 87 -11.58 7.77 4.62
N TYR A 88 -10.64 7.09 3.95
CA TYR A 88 -9.25 7.54 3.77
C TYR A 88 -9.11 8.75 2.84
N ALA A 89 -9.99 8.89 1.84
CA ALA A 89 -9.96 10.03 0.93
C ALA A 89 -10.55 11.34 1.54
N ARG A 90 -11.10 11.29 2.77
CA ARG A 90 -11.50 12.49 3.52
C ARG A 90 -10.30 13.02 4.32
N GLY A 91 -9.34 13.65 3.64
CA GLY A 91 -8.17 14.23 4.29
C GLY A 91 -7.16 14.86 3.33
N ARG A 92 -5.87 14.80 3.67
CA ARG A 92 -4.76 15.19 2.79
C ARG A 92 -4.45 14.15 1.70
N THR A 93 -4.95 12.93 1.86
CA THR A 93 -4.71 11.81 0.94
C THR A 93 -5.68 11.88 -0.23
N THR A 94 -5.16 11.82 -1.45
CA THR A 94 -5.95 11.86 -2.69
C THR A 94 -6.00 10.49 -3.35
N TRP A 95 -6.97 10.25 -4.23
CA TRP A 95 -7.06 8.98 -4.96
C TRP A 95 -5.85 8.74 -5.85
N LEU A 96 -5.25 9.80 -6.40
CA LEU A 96 -3.98 9.69 -7.12
C LEU A 96 -2.85 9.16 -6.23
N SER A 97 -2.75 9.63 -4.98
CA SER A 97 -1.75 9.08 -4.05
C SER A 97 -2.02 7.61 -3.70
N ILE A 98 -3.28 7.21 -3.53
CA ILE A 98 -3.65 5.82 -3.27
C ILE A 98 -3.34 4.93 -4.49
N LEU A 99 -3.65 5.39 -5.70
CA LEU A 99 -3.31 4.66 -6.93
C LEU A 99 -1.79 4.51 -7.07
N HIS A 100 -1.03 5.58 -6.81
CA HIS A 100 0.43 5.53 -6.85
C HIS A 100 1.02 4.53 -5.84
N GLU A 101 0.51 4.50 -4.61
CA GLU A 101 0.91 3.51 -3.61
C GLU A 101 0.55 2.08 -4.04
N SER A 102 -0.60 1.89 -4.71
CA SER A 102 -0.96 0.57 -5.25
C SER A 102 -0.05 0.10 -6.38
N GLU A 103 0.57 1.04 -7.11
CA GLU A 103 1.53 0.76 -8.19
C GLU A 103 2.96 0.50 -7.68
N ASP A 104 3.31 1.01 -6.49
CA ASP A 104 4.58 0.72 -5.80
C ASP A 104 4.34 -0.16 -4.56
N PRO A 105 4.09 -1.46 -4.74
CA PRO A 105 3.77 -2.35 -3.64
C PRO A 105 4.90 -2.45 -2.62
N LEU A 106 4.52 -2.73 -1.38
CA LEU A 106 5.41 -2.96 -0.25
C LEU A 106 6.51 -3.97 -0.60
N LYS A 107 7.74 -3.63 -0.20
CA LYS A 107 8.95 -4.40 -0.49
C LYS A 107 9.47 -5.02 0.79
N PHE A 108 9.74 -6.32 0.75
CA PHE A 108 10.40 -7.01 1.85
C PHE A 108 11.91 -6.79 1.74
N ASP A 109 12.45 -5.79 2.41
CA ASP A 109 13.89 -5.48 2.37
C ASP A 109 14.73 -6.37 3.29
N MET A 110 14.10 -7.04 4.26
CA MET A 110 14.78 -7.92 5.21
C MET A 110 14.13 -9.32 5.20
N LEU A 111 14.96 -10.35 5.10
CA LEU A 111 14.55 -11.75 5.18
C LEU A 111 15.26 -12.41 6.37
N LEU A 112 14.50 -13.00 7.28
CA LEU A 112 15.00 -13.66 8.48
C LEU A 112 14.60 -15.14 8.45
N GLY A 113 15.56 -16.01 8.75
CA GLY A 113 15.35 -17.45 8.74
C GLY A 113 15.93 -18.16 7.52
N ARG A 114 16.02 -19.48 7.63
CA ARG A 114 16.61 -20.35 6.61
C ARG A 114 15.62 -20.69 5.50
N GLY A 115 16.05 -20.53 4.25
CA GLY A 115 15.31 -20.99 3.08
C GLY A 115 14.21 -20.02 2.64
N ILE A 116 14.33 -18.74 2.99
CA ILE A 116 13.53 -17.65 2.43
C ILE A 116 14.31 -16.89 1.36
N GLU A 117 13.63 -16.59 0.25
CA GLU A 117 14.21 -15.78 -0.82
C GLU A 117 13.14 -14.94 -1.50
N HIS A 118 13.56 -13.83 -2.13
CA HIS A 118 12.71 -13.04 -3.00
C HIS A 118 12.36 -13.83 -4.26
N GLU A 119 11.07 -13.89 -4.59
CA GLU A 119 10.61 -14.59 -5.80
C GLU A 119 10.82 -13.74 -7.06
N ASN A 120 10.91 -12.42 -6.92
CA ASN A 120 11.11 -11.50 -8.03
C ASN A 120 12.08 -10.37 -7.66
N SER A 121 12.57 -9.67 -8.68
CA SER A 121 13.50 -8.55 -8.52
C SER A 121 12.89 -7.33 -7.85
N ARG A 122 11.56 -7.19 -7.85
CA ARG A 122 10.82 -6.11 -7.17
C ARG A 122 10.76 -6.31 -5.66
N ARG A 123 11.07 -7.51 -5.15
CA ARG A 123 11.10 -7.88 -3.73
C ARG A 123 9.75 -7.72 -3.00
N ASN A 124 8.65 -7.70 -3.74
CA ASN A 124 7.28 -7.65 -3.20
C ASN A 124 6.65 -9.05 -3.06
N SER A 125 7.38 -10.11 -3.42
CA SER A 125 6.99 -11.51 -3.21
C SER A 125 8.17 -12.29 -2.65
N VAL A 126 7.86 -13.24 -1.77
CA VAL A 126 8.83 -14.14 -1.14
C VAL A 126 8.32 -15.56 -1.22
N ARG A 127 9.26 -16.50 -1.29
CA ARG A 127 8.94 -17.94 -1.28
C ARG A 127 9.82 -18.69 -0.30
N MET A 128 9.29 -19.80 0.21
CA MET A 128 10.02 -20.77 1.02
C MET A 128 10.60 -21.86 0.11
N THR A 129 11.89 -22.15 0.24
CA THR A 129 12.56 -23.26 -0.46
C THR A 129 12.82 -24.46 0.46
N LEU A 130 12.75 -24.27 1.78
CA LEU A 130 12.98 -25.31 2.79
C LEU A 130 11.81 -25.38 3.78
N ARG A 131 11.68 -26.52 4.46
CA ARG A 131 10.76 -26.64 5.59
C ARG A 131 11.30 -25.87 6.79
N GLY A 132 10.41 -25.12 7.45
CA GLY A 132 10.74 -24.31 8.62
C GLY A 132 9.80 -23.11 8.72
N SER A 133 10.19 -22.16 9.57
CA SER A 133 9.58 -20.85 9.68
C SER A 133 10.61 -19.81 9.25
N SER A 134 10.18 -18.77 8.58
CA SER A 134 11.00 -17.62 8.20
C SER A 134 10.08 -16.42 8.11
N THR A 135 10.64 -15.22 8.21
CA THR A 135 9.88 -13.98 8.21
C THR A 135 10.48 -13.01 7.20
N ALA A 136 9.63 -12.46 6.35
CA ALA A 136 9.97 -11.35 5.49
C ALA A 136 9.44 -10.06 6.13
N ILE A 137 10.26 -9.02 6.17
CA ILE A 137 9.95 -7.75 6.82
C ILE A 137 10.11 -6.62 5.80
N ALA A 138 9.13 -5.75 5.77
CA ALA A 138 9.20 -4.46 5.10
C ALA A 138 9.66 -3.39 6.09
N GLY A 139 10.96 -3.44 6.42
CA GLY A 139 11.59 -2.59 7.44
C GLY A 139 11.57 -1.11 7.06
N ASN A 140 11.57 -0.80 5.77
CA ASN A 140 11.49 0.58 5.28
C ASN A 140 10.07 1.19 5.32
N TYR A 141 9.05 0.43 5.74
CA TYR A 141 7.65 0.86 5.78
C TYR A 141 7.15 0.94 7.24
N VAL A 142 7.69 1.90 7.99
CA VAL A 142 7.34 2.10 9.41
C VAL A 142 6.00 2.85 9.52
N MET A 143 5.07 2.28 10.29
CA MET A 143 3.76 2.89 10.58
C MET A 143 3.87 3.83 11.79
N GLU A 144 4.22 5.10 11.57
CA GLU A 144 4.44 6.07 12.66
C GLU A 144 3.15 6.69 13.20
N THR A 145 2.22 7.09 12.31
CA THR A 145 0.99 7.79 12.70
C THR A 145 -0.13 7.52 11.71
N GLY A 146 -1.37 7.48 12.22
CA GLY A 146 -2.57 7.36 11.40
C GLY A 146 -3.05 5.92 11.25
N ILE A 147 -3.84 5.67 10.22
CA ILE A 147 -4.35 4.34 9.89
C ILE A 147 -3.60 3.89 8.63
N HIS A 148 -3.17 2.64 8.62
CA HIS A 148 -2.45 2.05 7.50
C HIS A 148 -3.18 0.80 7.01
N TYR A 149 -2.98 0.49 5.73
CA TYR A 149 -3.55 -0.68 5.08
C TYR A 149 -2.45 -1.39 4.29
N ALA A 150 -2.45 -2.72 4.37
CA ALA A 150 -1.59 -3.57 3.57
C ALA A 150 -2.37 -4.81 3.13
N GLU A 151 -2.14 -5.21 1.89
CA GLU A 151 -2.77 -6.38 1.30
C GLU A 151 -1.70 -7.42 0.95
N PHE A 152 -2.00 -8.68 1.26
CA PHE A 152 -1.08 -9.78 1.04
C PHE A 152 -1.76 -10.89 0.25
N ARG A 153 -1.11 -11.32 -0.84
CA ARG A 153 -1.44 -12.58 -1.48
C ARG A 153 -0.69 -13.70 -0.78
N VAL A 154 -1.42 -14.48 0.01
CA VAL A 154 -0.85 -15.49 0.92
C VAL A 154 -1.13 -16.92 0.47
N SER A 155 -0.30 -17.86 0.92
CA SER A 155 -0.57 -19.30 0.83
C SER A 155 -1.36 -19.75 2.06
N ARG A 156 -1.91 -20.99 2.05
CA ARG A 156 -2.76 -21.49 3.14
C ARG A 156 -2.13 -21.34 4.54
N TYR A 157 -0.83 -21.61 4.69
CA TYR A 157 -0.14 -21.63 5.99
C TYR A 157 0.75 -20.41 6.25
N SER A 158 0.34 -19.24 5.76
CA SER A 158 1.08 -18.00 5.98
C SER A 158 0.69 -17.36 7.32
N ILE A 159 1.59 -16.55 7.85
CA ILE A 159 1.34 -15.69 9.00
C ILE A 159 1.69 -14.29 8.54
N ILE A 160 0.77 -13.36 8.73
CA ILE A 160 0.97 -11.93 8.45
C ILE A 160 0.85 -11.16 9.76
N GLY A 161 1.46 -9.99 9.84
CA GLY A 161 1.47 -9.26 11.09
C GLY A 161 2.28 -7.99 11.04
N VAL A 162 2.42 -7.39 12.21
CA VAL A 162 3.17 -6.17 12.43
C VAL A 162 4.13 -6.40 13.60
N VAL A 163 5.34 -5.86 13.48
CA VAL A 163 6.37 -5.94 14.50
C VAL A 163 6.96 -4.56 14.71
N ARG A 164 7.36 -4.27 15.94
CA ARG A 164 8.05 -3.01 16.24
C ARG A 164 9.35 -2.88 15.44
N PRO A 165 9.71 -1.65 15.02
CA PRO A 165 10.97 -1.42 14.31
C PRO A 165 12.17 -1.83 15.16
N MET A 166 13.03 -2.68 14.61
CA MET A 166 14.29 -3.11 15.20
C MET A 166 15.45 -2.84 14.24
N PRO A 167 15.85 -1.57 14.07
CA PRO A 167 16.90 -1.20 13.11
C PRO A 167 18.27 -1.78 13.45
N ASN A 168 18.49 -2.17 14.71
CA ASN A 168 19.73 -2.75 15.20
C ASN A 168 19.73 -4.29 15.18
N LEU A 169 18.66 -4.92 14.67
CA LEU A 169 18.60 -6.37 14.56
C LEU A 169 19.54 -6.83 13.45
N ASP A 170 20.53 -7.65 13.79
CA ASP A 170 21.43 -8.24 12.81
C ASP A 170 20.75 -9.42 12.09
N PRO A 171 20.41 -9.32 10.80
CA PRO A 171 19.77 -10.41 10.06
C PRO A 171 20.67 -11.64 9.94
N ALA A 172 21.99 -11.47 9.95
CA ALA A 172 22.94 -12.56 9.77
C ALA A 172 22.84 -13.59 10.90
N ARG A 173 22.53 -13.14 12.13
CA ARG A 173 22.33 -14.02 13.30
C ARG A 173 21.19 -15.02 13.12
N PHE A 174 20.21 -14.70 12.26
CA PHE A 174 19.00 -15.52 12.07
C PHE A 174 18.96 -16.24 10.73
N SER A 175 20.00 -16.11 9.91
CA SER A 175 20.01 -16.60 8.51
C SER A 175 20.04 -18.13 8.37
N ASN A 176 20.60 -18.84 9.35
CA ASN A 176 20.87 -20.29 9.25
C ASN A 176 19.86 -21.18 9.99
N GLU A 177 18.92 -20.59 10.72
CA GLU A 177 17.95 -21.32 11.51
C GLU A 177 16.52 -20.99 11.08
N SER A 178 15.56 -21.80 11.52
CA SER A 178 14.16 -21.39 11.41
C SER A 178 13.95 -20.12 12.27
N PHE A 179 13.12 -19.19 11.83
CA PHE A 179 12.91 -17.90 12.48
C PHE A 179 11.43 -17.60 12.66
N SER A 180 11.09 -17.07 13.83
CA SER A 180 9.79 -16.48 14.15
C SER A 180 9.97 -15.56 15.36
N PHE A 181 9.26 -14.45 15.39
CA PHE A 181 9.21 -13.54 16.54
C PHE A 181 8.53 -14.13 17.78
N PHE A 182 7.97 -15.35 17.67
CA PHE A 182 7.43 -16.13 18.79
C PHE A 182 8.43 -17.19 19.30
N ARG A 183 9.69 -17.15 18.83
CA ARG A 183 10.74 -18.03 19.37
C ARG A 183 11.34 -17.41 20.63
N ARG A 184 10.98 -17.98 21.78
CA ARG A 184 11.44 -17.53 23.11
C ARG A 184 12.95 -17.42 23.25
N ASN A 185 13.71 -18.31 22.60
CA ASN A 185 15.17 -18.30 22.64
C ASN A 185 15.81 -17.01 22.06
N SER A 186 15.04 -16.16 21.37
CA SER A 186 15.50 -14.92 20.76
C SER A 186 14.90 -13.66 21.40
N TYR A 187 14.12 -13.80 22.48
CA TYR A 187 13.45 -12.66 23.12
C TYR A 187 14.43 -11.64 23.68
N ASP A 188 15.51 -12.09 24.34
CA ASP A 188 16.58 -11.20 24.82
C ASP A 188 17.22 -10.41 23.66
N ASP A 189 17.44 -11.04 22.51
CA ASP A 189 18.00 -10.38 21.33
C ASP A 189 17.03 -9.32 20.78
N PHE A 190 15.72 -9.59 20.79
CA PHE A 190 14.70 -8.66 20.31
C PHE A 190 14.53 -7.46 21.26
N LEU A 191 14.52 -7.71 22.57
CA LEU A 191 14.47 -6.67 23.60
C LEU A 191 15.74 -5.80 23.58
N ALA A 192 16.91 -6.41 23.34
CA ALA A 192 18.15 -5.67 23.15
C ALA A 192 18.17 -4.80 21.88
N ALA A 193 17.40 -5.17 20.86
CA ALA A 193 17.21 -4.38 19.63
C ALA A 193 16.16 -3.27 19.78
N SER A 194 15.57 -3.10 20.98
CA SER A 194 14.63 -2.03 21.26
C SER A 194 15.24 -0.65 21.10
N THR A 195 14.40 0.33 20.79
CA THR A 195 14.81 1.72 20.59
C THR A 195 13.99 2.64 21.49
N ALA A 196 14.49 3.84 21.76
CA ALA A 196 13.75 4.82 22.55
C ALA A 196 12.37 5.19 21.96
N GLY A 197 12.15 4.95 20.65
CA GLY A 197 10.89 5.21 19.96
C GLY A 197 9.76 4.21 20.25
N TRP A 198 10.01 3.17 21.03
CA TRP A 198 9.02 2.14 21.35
C TRP A 198 7.92 2.61 22.31
N GLY A 199 8.14 3.71 23.04
CA GLY A 199 7.17 4.20 24.03
C GLY A 199 6.95 3.19 25.16
N ASP A 200 5.80 3.29 25.83
CA ASP A 200 5.41 2.53 27.03
C ASP A 200 4.56 1.29 26.74
N GLY A 201 4.12 1.09 25.49
CA GLY A 201 3.35 -0.08 25.09
C GLY A 201 4.15 -1.38 25.18
N ASN A 202 3.51 -2.44 25.70
CA ASN A 202 4.10 -3.76 25.90
C ASN A 202 3.80 -4.77 24.79
N VAL A 203 3.08 -4.40 23.74
CA VAL A 203 2.85 -5.27 22.58
C VAL A 203 3.91 -5.01 21.53
N HIS A 204 4.70 -6.03 21.19
CA HIS A 204 5.84 -5.88 20.28
C HIS A 204 5.59 -6.53 18.91
N VAL A 205 4.77 -7.57 18.87
CA VAL A 205 4.39 -8.28 17.65
C VAL A 205 2.92 -8.61 17.73
N CYS A 206 2.18 -8.40 16.63
CA CYS A 206 0.84 -8.93 16.42
C CYS A 206 0.82 -9.73 15.14
N ILE A 207 0.13 -10.87 15.15
CA ILE A 207 0.00 -11.74 13.98
C ILE A 207 -1.45 -12.17 13.75
N TYR A 208 -1.71 -12.50 12.49
CA TYR A 208 -2.89 -13.16 11.98
C TYR A 208 -2.44 -14.43 11.23
N VAL A 209 -2.94 -15.58 11.67
CA VAL A 209 -2.67 -16.88 11.07
C VAL A 209 -3.71 -17.11 9.99
N THR A 210 -3.26 -17.22 8.74
CA THR A 210 -4.19 -17.30 7.59
C THR A 210 -4.94 -18.62 7.55
N ASN A 211 -4.39 -19.66 8.18
CA ASN A 211 -5.04 -20.96 8.34
C ASN A 211 -5.76 -21.03 9.69
N GLY A 212 -7.07 -20.80 9.70
CA GLY A 212 -7.90 -20.88 10.90
C GLY A 212 -8.37 -19.53 11.42
N GLY A 213 -7.65 -18.46 11.06
CA GLY A 213 -8.02 -17.08 11.44
C GLY A 213 -7.64 -16.74 12.87
N GLU A 214 -6.80 -17.56 13.52
CA GLU A 214 -6.30 -17.30 14.85
C GLU A 214 -5.39 -16.09 14.84
N MET A 215 -5.38 -15.39 15.96
CA MET A 215 -4.63 -14.17 16.09
C MET A 215 -3.85 -14.18 17.40
N GLY A 216 -2.68 -13.55 17.39
CA GLY A 216 -1.73 -13.68 18.50
C GLY A 216 -0.84 -12.47 18.63
N TRP A 217 -0.28 -12.30 19.83
CA TRP A 217 0.69 -11.25 20.10
C TRP A 217 1.69 -11.70 21.17
N THR A 218 2.81 -11.00 21.27
CA THR A 218 3.83 -11.24 22.31
C THR A 218 4.47 -9.92 22.75
N ASN A 219 4.83 -9.87 24.03
CA ASN A 219 5.66 -8.83 24.66
C ASN A 219 7.13 -9.26 24.84
N TRP A 220 7.48 -10.48 24.40
CA TRP A 220 8.81 -11.07 24.61
C TRP A 220 9.25 -11.25 26.07
N ASP A 221 8.32 -11.17 27.03
CA ASP A 221 8.59 -11.14 28.47
C ASP A 221 7.89 -12.28 29.25
N ASP A 222 7.32 -13.27 28.55
CA ASP A 222 6.77 -14.58 29.03
C ASP A 222 5.29 -14.87 28.71
N VAL A 223 4.53 -13.91 28.14
CA VAL A 223 3.11 -14.12 27.81
C VAL A 223 2.89 -14.17 26.30
N GLU A 224 2.82 -15.38 25.76
CA GLU A 224 2.18 -15.62 24.47
C GLU A 224 0.69 -15.82 24.72
N SER A 225 -0.16 -14.96 24.17
CA SER A 225 -1.60 -15.23 24.14
C SER A 225 -2.05 -15.41 22.70
N LEU A 226 -2.49 -16.62 22.37
CA LEU A 226 -3.42 -16.84 21.27
C LEU A 226 -4.78 -16.38 21.78
N VAL A 227 -5.36 -15.41 21.11
CA VAL A 227 -6.64 -14.82 21.52
C VAL A 227 -7.58 -14.97 20.33
N ASP A 228 -8.78 -15.50 20.56
CA ASP A 228 -9.89 -15.33 19.64
C ASP A 228 -10.42 -13.91 19.85
N TRP A 229 -10.34 -13.05 18.84
CA TRP A 229 -10.86 -11.68 18.90
C TRP A 229 -12.26 -11.64 18.30
#